data_AF-A0A0R1PQB8-F1
#
_entry.id   AF-A0A0R1PQB8-F1
#
_cell.length_a   1.000
_cell.length_b   1.000
_cell.length_c   1.000
_cell.angle_alpha   90.00
_cell.angle_beta   90.00
_cell.angle_gamma   90.00
#
_symmetry.space_group_name_H-M   'P 1'
#
loop_
_entity.id
_entity.type
_entity.pdbx_description
1 polymer ?
#
loop_
_entity_poly.entity_id
_entity_poly.type
_entity_poly.pdbx_seq_one_letter_code
_entity_poly.pdbx_strand_id
1 'polypeptide(L)' 'MIANDTYDQTYNVFFNSQRVNERLKSVPLHKLTNYDLVDLERLLKQLRQTIKLTIEFVGFTGERWPTSQKLIQRKQVSLE' A
#
# COMPACT_ATOMS: atom_id res chain seq x y z
N MET A 1 -0.79 -3.94 -3.12
CA MET A 1 -1.83 -3.17 -2.41
C MET A 1 -1.39 -3.00 -0.96
N ILE A 2 -1.43 -1.78 -0.43
CA ILE A 2 -1.21 -1.52 1.00
C ILE A 2 -2.48 -0.85 1.52
N ALA A 3 -3.13 -1.48 2.48
CA ALA A 3 -4.29 -0.95 3.16
C ALA A 3 -3.86 -0.34 4.50
N ASN A 4 -4.24 0.91 4.73
CA ASN A 4 -4.12 1.55 6.02
C ASN A 4 -5.26 1.07 6.92
N ASP A 5 -4.92 0.40 8.02
CA ASP A 5 -5.87 0.08 9.07
C ASP A 5 -5.67 1.07 10.23
N THR A 6 -6.49 2.12 10.24
CA THR A 6 -6.46 3.17 11.27
C THR A 6 -7.02 2.71 12.61
N TYR A 7 -7.81 1.64 12.64
CA TYR A 7 -8.42 1.10 13.85
C TYR A 7 -7.40 0.31 14.68
N ASP A 8 -6.62 -0.54 14.01
CA ASP A 8 -5.57 -1.35 14.61
C ASP A 8 -4.20 -0.63 14.58
N GLN A 9 -4.14 0.54 13.95
CA GLN A 9 -2.91 1.30 13.68
C GLN A 9 -1.84 0.41 13.01
N THR A 10 -2.23 -0.31 11.96
CA THR A 10 -1.32 -1.19 11.22
C THR A 10 -1.46 -1.03 9.71
N TYR A 11 -0.37 -1.27 8.98
CA TYR A 11 -0.42 -1.30 7.53
C TYR A 11 -0.47 -2.73 7.02
N ASN A 12 -1.58 -3.08 6.35
CA ASN A 12 -1.76 -4.40 5.76
C ASN A 12 -1.24 -4.41 4.33
N VAL A 13 -0.20 -5.20 4.09
CA VAL A 13 0.43 -5.34 2.78
C VAL A 13 -0.14 -6.57 2.09
N PHE A 14 -0.79 -6.36 0.96
CA PHE A 14 -1.35 -7.38 0.09
C PHE A 14 -0.62 -7.42 -1.24
N PHE A 15 -0.26 -8.62 -1.68
CA PHE A 15 0.19 -8.87 -3.04
C PHE A 15 -1.01 -9.18 -3.91
N ASN A 16 -1.28 -8.32 -4.89
CA ASN A 16 -2.30 -8.59 -5.89
C ASN A 16 -1.58 -9.07 -7.15
N SER A 17 -1.88 -10.30 -7.57
CA SER A 17 -1.42 -10.85 -8.84
C SER A 17 -2.64 -11.19 -9.67
N GLN A 18 -2.77 -10.55 -10.84
CA GLN A 18 -3.80 -10.85 -11.81
C GLN A 18 -3.14 -11.30 -13.11
N ARG A 19 -3.40 -12.54 -13.52
CA ARG A 19 -3.09 -13.02 -14.87
C ARG A 19 -4.31 -12.78 -15.76
N VAL A 20 -4.09 -12.64 -17.07
CA VAL A 20 -5.20 -12.52 -18.03
C VAL A 20 -6.08 -13.77 -17.92
N ASN A 21 -7.40 -13.60 -17.84
CA ASN A 21 -8.41 -14.65 -17.57
C ASN A 21 -8.40 -15.32 -16.19
N GLU A 22 -7.58 -14.90 -15.22
CA GLU A 22 -7.69 -15.37 -13.83
C GLU A 22 -8.31 -14.32 -12.91
N ARG A 23 -9.02 -14.79 -11.87
CA ARG A 23 -9.47 -13.95 -10.77
C ARG A 23 -8.26 -13.31 -10.10
N LEU A 24 -8.39 -12.03 -9.74
CA LEU A 24 -7.39 -11.32 -8.95
C LEU A 24 -7.17 -12.08 -7.65
N LYS A 25 -5.94 -12.57 -7.43
CA LYS A 25 -5.55 -13.21 -6.18
C LYS A 25 -4.86 -12.17 -5.32
N SER A 26 -5.52 -11.79 -4.23
CA SER A 26 -4.96 -10.96 -3.17
C SER A 26 -4.41 -11.87 -2.08
N VAL A 27 -3.08 -11.88 -1.90
CA VAL A 27 -2.42 -12.63 -0.84
C VAL A 27 -1.93 -11.65 0.22
N PRO A 28 -2.36 -11.75 1.49
CA PRO A 28 -1.76 -10.96 2.56
C PRO A 28 -0.30 -11.38 2.70
N LEU A 29 0.62 -10.47 2.39
CA LEU A 29 2.06 -10.68 2.52
C LEU A 29 2.50 -10.45 3.97
N HIS A 30 2.06 -9.32 4.52
CA HIS A 30 2.58 -8.86 5.79
C HIS A 30 1.64 -7.85 6.45
N LYS A 31 1.61 -7.86 7.78
CA LYS A 31 0.95 -6.83 8.59
C LYS A 31 2.05 -6.06 9.30
N LEU A 32 2.27 -4.82 8.88
CA LEU A 32 3.22 -3.92 9.53
C LEU A 32 2.52 -3.32 10.75
N THR A 33 2.91 -3.78 11.94
CA THR A 33 2.49 -3.19 13.22
C THR A 33 3.16 -1.84 13.49
N ASN A 34 4.19 -1.51 12.72
CA ASN A 34 4.89 -0.24 12.84
C ASN A 34 4.15 0.83 12.01
N TYR A 35 3.33 1.63 12.69
CA TYR A 35 2.52 2.71 12.10
C TYR A 35 3.38 3.97 11.78
N ASP A 36 4.46 3.79 11.04
CA ASP A 36 5.32 4.89 10.62
C ASP A 36 5.36 5.04 9.10
N LEU A 37 4.93 6.21 8.62
CA LEU A 37 4.90 6.55 7.20
C LEU A 37 6.30 6.69 6.59
N VAL A 38 7.31 7.06 7.37
CA VAL A 38 8.69 7.23 6.89
C VAL A 38 9.29 5.86 6.58
N ASP A 39 9.14 4.89 7.48
CA ASP A 39 9.60 3.51 7.25
C ASP A 39 8.88 2.88 6.06
N LEU A 40 7.57 3.06 5.98
CA LEU A 40 6.78 2.54 4.87
C LEU A 40 7.21 3.18 3.53
N GLU A 41 7.47 4.49 3.48
CA GLU A 41 7.99 5.15 2.27
C GLU A 41 9.37 4.60 1.87
N ARG A 42 10.28 4.39 2.84
CA ARG A 42 11.61 3.81 2.57
C ARG A 42 11.51 2.40 2.00
N LEU A 43 10.69 1.56 2.62
CA LEU A 43 10.46 0.19 2.17
C LEU A 43 9.90 0.18 0.75
N LEU A 44 8.90 1.02 0.46
CA LEU A 44 8.33 1.16 -0.88
C LEU A 44 9.34 1.64 -1.91
N LYS A 45 10.20 2.59 -1.54
CA LYS A 45 11.24 3.12 -2.43
C LYS A 45 12.21 2.01 -2.82
N GLN A 46 12.65 1.20 -1.86
CA GLN A 46 13.48 0.03 -2.13
C GLN A 46 12.73 -1.02 -2.96
N LEU A 47 11.50 -1.33 -2.57
CA LEU A 47 10.67 -2.32 -3.26
C LEU A 47 10.48 -1.93 -4.73
N ARG A 48 10.16 -0.67 -5.02
CA ARG A 48 9.97 -0.16 -6.38
C ARG A 48 11.26 -0.12 -7.21
N GLN A 49 12.42 -0.05 -6.57
CA GLN A 49 13.71 -0.17 -7.25
C GLN A 49 14.00 -1.63 -7.64
N THR A 50 13.63 -2.59 -6.79
CA THR A 50 13.87 -4.02 -7.02
C THR A 50 12.81 -4.65 -7.94
N ILE A 51 11.54 -4.26 -7.81
CA ILE A 51 10.41 -4.78 -8.57
C ILE A 51 9.66 -3.63 -9.25
N LYS A 52 9.62 -3.67 -10.59
CA LYS A 52 8.81 -2.76 -11.42
C LYS A 52 7.33 -3.14 -11.35
N LEU A 53 6.73 -3.06 -10.16
CA LEU A 53 5.32 -3.34 -9.93
C LEU A 53 4.55 -2.07 -9.60
N THR A 54 3.25 -2.09 -9.90
CA THR A 54 2.30 -1.05 -9.50
C THR A 54 1.92 -1.29 -8.04
N ILE A 55 2.10 -0.27 -7.20
CA ILE A 55 1.71 -0.31 -5.79
C ILE A 55 0.48 0.56 -5.63
N GLU A 56 -0.60 -0.04 -5.15
CA GLU A 56 -1.85 0.64 -4.81
C GLU A 56 -1.94 0.88 -3.30
N PHE A 57 -2.45 2.04 -2.92
CA PHE A 57 -2.67 2.46 -1.54
C PHE A 57 -4.17 2.63 -1.30
N VAL A 58 -4.67 2.03 -0.22
CA VAL A 58 -6.08 2.06 0.18
C VAL A 58 -6.16 2.49 1.64
N GLY A 59 -7.09 3.36 2.00
CA GLY A 59 -7.21 3.87 3.37
C GLY A 59 -6.25 5.01 3.72
N PHE A 60 -5.42 5.47 2.79
CA PHE A 60 -4.53 6.63 2.96
C PHE A 60 -5.14 7.92 2.39
N THR A 61 -6.47 8.02 2.38
CA THR A 61 -7.20 9.11 1.73
C THR A 61 -6.85 10.45 2.37
N GLY A 62 -6.21 11.34 1.60
CA GLY A 62 -5.78 12.64 2.09
C GLY A 62 -4.44 12.65 2.84
N GLU A 63 -3.83 11.49 3.08
CA GLU A 63 -2.47 11.42 3.65
C GLU A 63 -1.40 11.80 2.62
N ARG A 64 -0.33 12.40 3.13
CA ARG A 64 0.84 12.81 2.36
C ARG A 64 2.06 12.09 2.90
N TRP A 65 2.90 11.63 1.98
CA TRP A 65 4.19 11.08 2.33
C TRP A 65 5.03 12.12 3.09
N PRO A 66 5.67 11.79 4.21
CA PRO A 66 6.43 12.75 5.00
C PRO A 66 7.66 13.28 4.25
N THR A 67 8.40 12.42 3.56
CA THR A 67 9.60 12.84 2.82
C THR A 67 9.26 13.46 1.48
N SER A 68 8.40 12.79 0.69
CA SER A 68 8.11 13.22 -0.68
C SER A 68 7.02 14.30 -0.76
N GLN A 69 6.28 14.54 0.32
CA GLN A 69 5.08 15.41 0.40
C GLN A 69 4.03 15.11 -0.69
N LYS A 70 4.14 13.95 -1.32
CA LYS A 70 3.23 13.48 -2.36
C LYS A 70 2.02 12.88 -1.69
N LEU A 71 0.85 13.16 -2.24
CA LEU A 71 -0.39 12.51 -1.80
C LEU A 71 -0.27 11.00 -2.04
N ILE A 72 -0.47 10.22 -0.98
CA ILE A 72 -0.40 8.76 -1.00
C ILE A 72 -1.57 8.21 -1.79
N GLN A 73 -2.77 8.70 -1.47
CA GLN A 73 -4.01 8.36 -2.15
C GLN A 73 -4.78 9.65 -2.45
N ARG A 74 -4.91 9.97 -3.74
CA ARG A 74 -5.71 11.11 -4.21
C ARG A 74 -7.20 10.81 -4.32
N LYS A 75 -7.56 9.54 -4.55
CA LYS A 75 -8.93 9.11 -4.78
C LYS A 75 -9.24 7.97 -3.80
N GLN A 76 -10.29 8.14 -3.01
CA GLN A 76 -10.82 7.08 -2.16
C GLN A 76 -11.21 5.92 -3.09
N VAL A 77 -10.44 4.85 -3.04
CA VAL A 77 -10.80 3.60 -3.68
C VAL A 77 -11.66 2.89 -2.64
N SER A 78 -12.98 2.96 -2.80
CA SER A 78 -13.86 2.03 -2.11
C SER A 78 -13.56 0.64 -2.65
N LEU A 79 -13.27 -0.31 -1.76
CA LEU A 79 -13.46 -1.71 -2.11
C LEU A 79 -14.99 -1.90 -2.22
N GLU A 80 -15.51 -1.86 -3.45
CA GLU A 80 -16.83 -2.39 -3.81
C GLU A 80 -16.70 -3.84 -4.31
#